data_AF-A0A1J3DF09-F1
#
_entry.id   AF-A0A1J3DF09-F1
#
_cell.length_a   1.000
_cell.length_b   1.000
_cell.length_c   1.000
_cell.angle_alpha   90.00
_cell.angle_beta   90.00
_cell.angle_gamma   90.00
#
_symmetry.space_group_name_H-M   'P 1'
#
loop_
_entity.id
_entity.type
_entity.pdbx_description
1 polymer ?
#
loop_
_entity_poly.entity_id
_entity_poly.type
_entity_poly.pdbx_seq_one_letter_code
_entity_poly.pdbx_strand_id
1 'polypeptide(L)'
;MTLLPDGHVLLINGASSGTAGWECGREPVLHPDLYHPDKPVGSRFVAQNPSTIPRMYHSTANLLRDGRVLVGGSNPHAYYNFTSVLFPTELRLEAFSPSYLESQYSDL
;
A
#
# COMPACT_ATOMS: atom_id res chain seq x y z
N MET A 1 2.22 -4.56 -4.79
CA MET A 1 3.47 -5.08 -4.17
C MET A 1 4.67 -4.43 -4.82
N THR A 2 5.76 -4.21 -4.08
CA THR A 2 7.04 -3.71 -4.62
C THR A 2 8.21 -4.33 -3.87
N LEU A 3 9.35 -4.48 -4.54
CA LEU A 3 10.61 -4.83 -3.88
C LEU A 3 11.18 -3.57 -3.22
N LEU A 4 11.82 -3.75 -2.07
CA LEU A 4 12.55 -2.71 -1.35
C LEU A 4 14.07 -2.91 -1.49
N PRO A 5 14.90 -1.86 -1.26
CA PRO A 5 16.35 -1.92 -1.41
C PRO A 5 17.05 -2.93 -0.49
N ASP A 6 16.44 -3.25 0.65
CA ASP A 6 16.93 -4.22 1.63
C ASP A 6 16.56 -5.68 1.29
N GLY A 7 15.91 -5.91 0.15
CA GLY A 7 15.48 -7.23 -0.30
C GLY A 7 14.16 -7.71 0.31
N HIS A 8 13.54 -6.93 1.19
CA HIS A 8 12.18 -7.20 1.64
C HIS A 8 11.15 -6.86 0.55
N VAL A 9 9.95 -7.44 0.68
CA VAL A 9 8.84 -7.19 -0.23
C VAL A 9 7.73 -6.45 0.51
N LEU A 10 7.32 -5.29 0.01
CA LEU A 10 6.17 -4.57 0.55
C LEU A 10 4.89 -5.01 -0.17
N LEU A 11 3.95 -5.55 0.58
CA LEU A 11 2.57 -5.78 0.17
C LEU A 11 1.74 -4.62 0.72
N ILE A 12 1.13 -3.83 -0.17
CA ILE A 12 0.40 -2.61 0.17
C ILE A 12 -0.75 -2.43 -0.80
N ASN A 13 -1.81 -1.76 -0.34
CA ASN A 13 -3.10 -1.59 -1.01
C ASN A 13 -3.92 -2.91 -1.06
N GLY A 14 -5.12 -2.84 -1.62
CA GLY A 14 -5.96 -3.99 -1.93
C GLY A 14 -7.23 -4.11 -1.09
N ALA A 15 -7.94 -5.21 -1.34
CA ALA A 15 -9.23 -5.56 -0.77
C ALA A 15 -9.14 -6.99 -0.23
N SER A 16 -9.68 -7.29 0.96
CA SER A 16 -9.69 -8.67 1.48
C SER A 16 -10.84 -9.51 0.92
N SER A 17 -11.82 -8.87 0.29
CA SER A 17 -12.99 -9.54 -0.29
C SER A 17 -13.41 -8.92 -1.62
N GLY A 18 -14.07 -9.72 -2.46
CA GLY A 18 -14.52 -9.33 -3.79
C GLY A 18 -13.49 -9.56 -4.89
N THR A 19 -13.58 -8.80 -5.97
CA THR A 19 -12.73 -8.97 -7.16
C THR A 19 -12.17 -7.65 -7.66
N ALA A 20 -11.18 -7.74 -8.56
CA ALA A 20 -10.82 -6.62 -9.42
C ALA A 20 -12.04 -6.15 -10.24
N GLY A 21 -12.08 -4.85 -10.53
CA GLY A 21 -13.23 -4.18 -11.12
C GLY A 21 -13.79 -3.10 -10.21
N TRP A 22 -14.35 -2.06 -10.84
CA TRP A 22 -15.00 -0.95 -10.14
C TRP A 22 -16.09 -1.45 -9.20
N GLU A 23 -16.08 -0.95 -7.97
CA GLU A 23 -17.11 -1.23 -6.97
C GLU A 23 -17.30 -2.71 -6.62
N CYS A 24 -16.42 -3.62 -7.07
CA CYS A 24 -16.48 -5.06 -6.77
C CYS A 24 -15.67 -5.44 -5.53
N GLY A 25 -14.62 -4.68 -5.19
CA GLY A 25 -13.81 -4.91 -3.98
C GLY A 25 -14.55 -4.45 -2.71
N ARG A 26 -14.36 -5.19 -1.62
CA ARG A 26 -14.89 -4.89 -0.29
C ARG A 26 -13.76 -4.99 0.74
N GLU A 27 -13.98 -4.44 1.93
CA GLU A 27 -13.07 -4.59 3.07
C GLU A 27 -11.63 -4.15 2.71
N PRO A 28 -11.36 -2.84 2.63
CA PRO A 28 -10.04 -2.35 2.26
C PRO A 28 -8.97 -2.88 3.22
N VAL A 29 -7.87 -3.38 2.68
CA VAL A 29 -6.70 -3.76 3.47
C VAL A 29 -5.89 -2.49 3.74
N LEU A 30 -6.02 -1.97 4.97
CA LEU A 30 -5.39 -0.71 5.37
C LEU A 30 -3.97 -0.88 5.91
N HIS A 31 -3.65 -2.06 6.43
CA HIS A 31 -2.31 -2.40 6.94
C HIS A 31 -1.46 -2.94 5.80
N PRO A 32 -0.32 -2.31 5.48
CA PRO A 32 0.69 -2.95 4.63
C PRO A 32 1.34 -4.12 5.38
N ASP A 33 1.81 -5.13 4.65
CA ASP A 33 2.65 -6.20 5.18
C ASP A 33 4.05 -6.11 4.59
N LEU A 34 5.06 -6.20 5.45
CA LEU A 34 6.44 -6.40 5.04
C LEU A 34 6.73 -7.90 5.05
N TYR A 35 7.14 -8.43 3.89
CA TYR A 35 7.55 -9.81 3.74
C TYR A 35 9.08 -9.93 3.76
N HIS A 36 9.58 -10.70 4.71
CA HIS A 36 10.99 -11.02 4.93
C HIS A 36 11.31 -12.41 4.36
N PRO A 37 11.89 -12.51 3.15
CA PRO A 37 12.13 -13.80 2.49
C PRO A 37 13.16 -14.68 3.21
N ASP A 38 14.06 -14.07 3.98
CA ASP A 38 15.14 -14.70 4.74
C ASP A 38 14.66 -15.33 6.06
N LYS A 39 13.50 -14.92 6.58
CA LYS A 39 12.96 -15.45 7.84
C LYS A 39 12.37 -16.86 7.67
N PRO A 40 12.33 -17.66 8.76
CA PRO A 40 11.62 -18.93 8.76
C PRO A 40 10.15 -18.80 8.32
N VAL A 41 9.60 -19.86 7.73
CA VAL A 41 8.16 -19.92 7.42
C VAL A 41 7.36 -19.72 8.72
N GLY A 42 6.34 -18.85 8.66
CA GLY A 42 5.53 -18.47 9.82
C GLY A 42 5.94 -17.15 10.49
N SER A 43 7.14 -16.63 10.22
CA SER A 43 7.60 -15.33 10.74
C SER A 43 8.02 -14.33 9.66
N ARG A 44 7.54 -14.55 8.42
CA ARG A 44 7.91 -13.73 7.27
C ARG A 44 7.09 -12.46 7.11
N PHE A 45 5.87 -12.41 7.62
CA PHE A 45 4.98 -11.28 7.45
C PHE A 45 4.94 -10.44 8.72
N VAL A 46 5.17 -9.13 8.57
CA VAL A 46 5.10 -8.15 9.64
C VAL A 46 4.16 -7.03 9.21
N ALA A 47 3.02 -6.93 9.87
CA ALA A 47 2.07 -5.86 9.65
C ALA A 47 2.68 -4.49 10.00
N GLN A 48 2.45 -3.50 9.15
CA GLN A 48 2.94 -2.14 9.30
C GLN A 48 1.79 -1.22 9.73
N ASN A 49 2.11 0.02 10.10
CA ASN A 49 1.10 1.01 10.47
C ASN A 49 0.08 1.24 9.32
N PRO A 50 -1.22 1.36 9.64
CA PRO A 50 -2.25 1.48 8.61
C PRO A 50 -2.33 2.89 8.01
N SER A 51 -2.81 2.97 6.77
CA SER A 51 -3.36 4.21 6.22
C SER A 51 -4.86 4.32 6.52
N THR A 52 -5.40 5.54 6.43
CA THR A 52 -6.84 5.79 6.51
C THR A 52 -7.52 5.84 5.13
N ILE A 53 -6.73 5.73 4.05
CA ILE A 53 -7.22 5.85 2.67
C ILE A 53 -7.38 4.45 2.05
N PRO A 54 -8.60 4.06 1.64
CA PRO A 54 -8.82 2.81 0.90
C PRO A 54 -8.15 2.82 -0.48
N ARG A 55 -7.05 2.08 -0.63
CA ARG A 55 -6.35 1.90 -1.91
C ARG A 55 -6.82 0.62 -2.62
N MET A 56 -7.99 0.67 -3.24
CA MET A 56 -8.67 -0.41 -3.97
C MET A 56 -8.18 -0.57 -5.42
N TYR A 57 -9.04 -1.07 -6.33
CA TYR A 57 -8.76 -1.20 -7.76
C TYR A 57 -8.23 0.12 -8.36
N HIS A 58 -7.31 0.01 -9.33
CA HIS A 58 -6.52 1.13 -9.89
C HIS A 58 -5.65 1.92 -8.89
N SER A 59 -5.40 1.39 -7.69
CA SER A 59 -4.31 1.92 -6.86
C SER A 59 -2.95 1.48 -7.41
N THR A 60 -1.91 2.21 -7.04
CA THR A 60 -0.52 1.90 -7.38
C THR A 60 0.40 2.16 -6.19
N ALA A 61 1.56 1.51 -6.22
CA ALA A 61 2.65 1.71 -5.27
C ALA A 61 3.97 1.63 -6.03
N ASN A 62 4.82 2.65 -5.91
CA ASN A 62 6.06 2.75 -6.67
C ASN A 62 7.22 3.12 -5.73
N LEU A 63 8.30 2.35 -5.76
CA LEU A 63 9.53 2.67 -5.04
C LEU A 63 10.17 3.93 -5.64
N LEU A 64 10.50 4.89 -4.78
CA LEU A 64 11.21 6.11 -5.14
C LEU A 64 12.72 5.94 -4.91
N ARG A 65 13.51 6.82 -5.54
CA ARG A 65 14.98 6.80 -5.42
C ARG A 65 15.48 7.10 -4.01
N ASP A 66 14.67 7.76 -3.18
CA ASP A 66 14.99 8.05 -1.78
C ASP A 66 14.59 6.92 -0.82
N GLY A 67 14.18 5.75 -1.35
CA GLY A 67 13.80 4.58 -0.57
C GLY A 67 12.35 4.61 -0.05
N ARG A 68 11.62 5.72 -0.18
CA ARG A 68 10.19 5.73 0.17
C ARG A 68 9.38 5.03 -0.92
N VAL A 69 8.16 4.60 -0.57
CA VAL A 69 7.20 4.07 -1.55
C VAL A 69 6.06 5.06 -1.73
N LEU A 70 5.92 5.61 -2.94
CA LEU A 70 4.81 6.47 -3.30
C LEU A 70 3.55 5.63 -3.52
N VAL A 71 2.50 5.94 -2.77
CA VAL A 71 1.20 5.27 -2.81
C VAL A 71 0.17 6.23 -3.37
N GLY A 72 -0.58 5.78 -4.38
CA GLY A 72 -1.49 6.65 -5.10
C GLY A 72 -2.67 5.95 -5.72
N GLY A 73 -3.60 6.80 -6.18
CA GLY A 73 -4.87 6.40 -6.77
C GLY A 73 -5.85 5.81 -5.76
N SER A 74 -7.09 5.66 -6.20
CA SER A 74 -7.84 4.40 -6.26
C SER A 74 -9.24 4.69 -6.80
N ASN A 75 -9.95 3.67 -7.26
CA ASN A 75 -11.33 3.76 -7.75
C ASN A 75 -11.59 5.02 -8.56
N PRO A 76 -10.83 5.31 -9.63
CA PRO A 76 -11.24 6.34 -10.56
C PRO A 76 -12.44 5.75 -11.27
N HIS A 77 -13.64 5.96 -10.72
CA HIS A 77 -14.91 5.61 -11.35
C HIS A 77 -14.87 6.06 -12.82
N ALA A 78 -15.78 5.56 -13.66
CA ALA A 78 -15.86 6.05 -15.05
C ALA A 78 -15.90 7.59 -15.15
N TYR A 79 -16.34 8.26 -14.07
CA TYR A 79 -16.28 9.70 -13.85
C TYR A 79 -15.59 10.03 -12.51
N TYR A 80 -15.16 11.27 -12.29
CA TYR A 80 -14.68 11.72 -10.98
C TYR A 80 -15.84 11.83 -9.97
N ASN A 81 -16.22 10.70 -9.37
CA ASN A 81 -17.25 10.67 -8.33
C ASN A 81 -16.63 10.75 -6.94
N PHE A 82 -17.01 11.77 -6.18
CA PHE A 82 -16.51 12.04 -4.83
C PHE A 82 -17.58 11.86 -3.74
N THR A 83 -18.84 11.67 -4.11
CA THR A 83 -19.98 11.73 -3.19
C THR A 83 -20.92 10.56 -3.40
N SER A 84 -21.50 10.03 -2.31
CA SER A 84 -22.51 8.97 -2.36
C SER A 84 -22.04 7.66 -3.04
N VAL A 85 -20.75 7.35 -2.91
CA VAL A 85 -20.15 6.07 -3.33
C VAL A 85 -19.38 5.46 -2.17
N LEU A 86 -19.28 4.13 -2.15
CA LEU A 86 -18.61 3.39 -1.06
C LEU A 86 -17.14 3.81 -0.91
N PHE A 87 -16.47 3.99 -2.05
CA PHE A 87 -15.10 4.46 -2.12
C PHE A 87 -15.03 5.60 -3.15
N PRO A 88 -14.95 6.86 -2.68
CA PRO A 88 -14.78 8.03 -3.54
C PRO A 88 -13.51 7.96 -4.39
N THR A 89 -13.49 8.72 -5.48
CA THR A 89 -12.28 8.93 -6.27
C THR A 89 -11.21 9.56 -5.38
N GLU A 90 -10.03 8.96 -5.33
CA GLU A 90 -8.93 9.42 -4.49
C GLU A 90 -7.79 9.99 -5.32
N LEU A 91 -7.49 11.28 -5.10
CA LEU A 91 -6.46 12.03 -5.83
C LEU A 91 -5.22 12.32 -4.99
N ARG A 92 -5.28 12.12 -3.66
CA ARG A 92 -4.15 12.33 -2.77
C ARG A 92 -3.13 11.21 -2.93
N LEU A 93 -1.87 11.58 -2.80
CA LEU A 93 -0.74 10.67 -2.71
C LEU A 93 -0.27 10.59 -1.25
N GLU A 94 0.18 9.41 -0.85
CA GLU A 94 0.87 9.18 0.41
C GLU A 94 2.26 8.60 0.13
N ALA A 95 3.18 8.74 1.07
CA ALA A 95 4.46 8.05 1.01
C ALA A 95 4.57 7.12 2.22
N PHE A 96 4.79 5.83 1.96
CA PHE A 96 5.20 4.89 2.99
C PHE A 96 6.72 5.00 3.19
N SER A 97 7.14 5.20 4.43
CA SER A 97 8.56 5.27 4.83
C SER A 97 8.92 3.97 5.56
N PRO A 98 9.67 3.06 4.94
CA PRO A 98 10.09 1.82 5.58
C PRO A 98 11.07 2.06 6.74
N SER A 99 11.21 1.08 7.64
CA SER A 99 12.02 1.21 8.85
C SER A 99 13.50 1.49 8.59
N TYR A 100 14.06 1.08 7.45
CA TYR A 100 15.44 1.43 7.08
C TYR A 100 15.67 2.94 6.86
N LEU A 101 14.61 3.75 6.80
CA LEU A 101 14.69 5.21 6.76
C LEU A 101 14.55 5.87 8.15
N GLU A 102 14.44 5.09 9.22
CA GLU A 102 14.39 5.63 10.58
C GLU A 102 15.68 6.37 10.93
N SER A 103 15.57 7.41 11.76
CA SER A 103 16.70 8.27 12.13
C SER A 103 17.86 7.53 12.78
N GLN A 104 17.59 6.40 13.44
CA GLN A 104 18.61 5.54 14.04
C GLN A 104 19.57 4.92 13.02
N TYR A 105 19.23 4.94 11.73
CA TYR A 105 20.04 4.45 10.63
C TYR A 105 20.67 5.57 9.79
N SER A 106 20.55 6.84 10.21
CA SER A 106 21.00 7.99 9.41
C SER A 106 22.52 8.13 9.26
N ASP A 107 23.30 7.43 10.09
CA ASP A 107 24.77 7.43 10.07
C ASP A 107 25.39 6.17 9.43
N LEU A 108 24.57 5.28 8.85
CA LEU A 108 25.04 4.12 8.07
C LEU A 108 25.34 4.49 6.62
#